data_AF-L0GQ86-F1
#
_entry.id   AF-L0GQ86-F1
#
_cell.length_a   1.000
_cell.length_b   1.000
_cell.length_c   1.000
_cell.angle_alpha   90.00
_cell.angle_beta   90.00
_cell.angle_gamma   90.00
#
_symmetry.space_group_name_H-M   'P 1'
#
loop_
_entity.id
_entity.type
_entity.pdbx_description
1 polymer ?
#
loop_
_entity_poly.entity_id
_entity_poly.type
_entity_poly.pdbx_seq_one_letter_code
_entity_poly.pdbx_strand_id
1 'polypeptide(L)'
;MLAGLSLSGCQSAPELLAGDEYPPEYAEGFRAGCGSGRQAAGALGQFRKNVPRYMSQPLYAEGWNDGYRQCQAMQMETGGLTAWRSNALERDRDRDWRRHVDQAKAQAFHR
;
A
#
# COMPACT_ATOMS: atom_id res chain seq x y z
N MET A 1 -19.38 6.28 -36.85
CA MET A 1 -18.25 5.69 -36.09
C MET A 1 -18.15 6.44 -34.77
N LEU A 2 -18.51 5.80 -33.66
CA LEU A 2 -18.45 6.41 -32.33
C LEU A 2 -17.04 6.20 -31.76
N ALA A 3 -16.32 7.30 -31.56
CA ALA A 3 -14.99 7.33 -30.99
C ALA A 3 -15.06 6.91 -29.51
N GLY A 4 -14.41 5.79 -29.17
CA GLY A 4 -14.27 5.34 -27.79
C GLY A 4 -13.29 6.24 -27.04
N LEU A 5 -13.76 6.90 -25.98
CA LEU A 5 -12.89 7.50 -24.98
C LEU A 5 -12.29 6.36 -24.14
N SER A 6 -11.08 5.94 -24.49
CA SER A 6 -10.27 5.08 -23.65
C SER A 6 -9.77 5.89 -22.46
N LEU A 7 -10.35 5.70 -21.27
CA LEU A 7 -9.76 6.14 -20.01
C LEU A 7 -8.53 5.28 -19.70
N SER A 8 -7.39 5.59 -20.32
CA SER A 8 -6.09 5.10 -19.87
C SER A 8 -5.65 5.93 -18.68
N GLY A 9 -5.65 5.36 -17.47
CA GLY A 9 -5.26 6.11 -16.28
C GLY A 9 -5.06 5.29 -15.01
N CYS A 10 -4.55 4.06 -15.09
CA CYS A 10 -3.79 3.53 -13.95
C CYS A 10 -2.44 4.24 -13.97
N GLN A 11 -2.40 5.49 -13.49
CA GLN A 11 -1.16 6.26 -13.43
C GLN A 11 -0.28 5.62 -12.36
N SER A 12 0.44 4.59 -12.78
CA SER A 12 1.54 4.07 -12.00
C SER A 12 2.56 5.21 -11.88
N ALA A 13 3.15 5.39 -10.70
CA ALA A 13 4.20 6.39 -10.44
C ALA A 13 5.31 6.53 -11.52
N PRO A 14 5.63 5.53 -12.37
CA PRO A 14 6.57 5.71 -13.49
C PRO A 14 6.26 6.86 -14.45
N GLU A 15 4.99 7.18 -14.73
CA GLU A 15 4.66 8.23 -15.70
C GLU A 15 4.91 9.65 -15.17
N LEU A 16 4.90 9.84 -13.85
CA LEU A 16 5.12 11.15 -13.24
C LEU A 16 6.62 11.55 -13.28
N LEU A 17 7.52 10.58 -13.15
CA LEU A 17 8.97 10.79 -13.21
C LEU A 17 9.53 10.79 -14.65
N ALA A 18 8.73 10.41 -15.64
CA ALA A 18 9.13 10.47 -17.05
C ALA A 18 8.93 11.89 -17.64
N GLY A 19 8.17 12.76 -16.98
CA GLY A 19 7.87 14.12 -17.43
C GLY A 19 8.75 15.21 -16.81
N ASP A 20 9.40 14.94 -15.67
CA ASP A 20 10.26 15.87 -14.96
C ASP A 20 11.69 15.32 -14.97
N GLU A 21 12.68 16.14 -15.35
CA GLU A 21 14.09 15.77 -15.55
C GLU A 21 14.81 15.47 -14.21
N TYR A 22 14.38 14.43 -13.50
CA TYR A 22 15.04 13.99 -12.28
C TYR A 22 16.40 13.36 -12.59
N PRO A 23 17.43 13.55 -11.74
CA PRO A 23 18.71 12.87 -11.88
C PRO A 23 18.52 11.36 -12.04
N PRO A 24 19.26 10.69 -12.95
CA PRO A 24 19.04 9.28 -13.27
C PRO A 24 19.22 8.36 -12.06
N GLU A 25 20.12 8.71 -11.13
CA GLU A 25 20.33 7.96 -9.89
C GLU A 25 19.10 8.02 -8.98
N TYR A 26 18.47 9.19 -8.87
CA TYR A 26 17.23 9.37 -8.11
C TYR A 26 16.09 8.57 -8.73
N ALA A 27 15.91 8.67 -10.05
CA ALA A 27 14.84 7.95 -10.77
C ALA A 27 15.01 6.41 -10.69
N GLU A 28 16.25 5.91 -10.73
CA GLU A 28 16.55 4.49 -10.48
C GLU A 28 16.28 4.07 -9.03
N GLY A 29 16.71 4.89 -8.08
CA GLY A 29 16.42 4.72 -6.66
C GLY A 29 14.91 4.59 -6.43
N PHE A 30 14.15 5.56 -6.96
CA PHE A 30 12.70 5.64 -6.85
C PHE A 30 12.00 4.39 -7.39
N ARG A 31 12.35 3.93 -8.59
CA ARG A 31 11.76 2.70 -9.15
C ARG A 31 12.04 1.47 -8.29
N ALA A 32 13.26 1.33 -7.78
CA ALA A 32 13.64 0.22 -6.90
C ALA A 32 12.92 0.30 -5.53
N GLY A 33 12.82 1.50 -4.97
CA GLY A 33 12.08 1.80 -3.76
C GLY A 33 10.61 1.47 -3.89
N CYS A 34 9.96 1.97 -4.95
CA CYS A 34 8.54 1.74 -5.20
C CYS A 34 8.20 0.25 -5.35
N GLY A 35 8.99 -0.51 -6.11
CA GLY A 35 8.82 -1.97 -6.20
C GLY A 35 8.88 -2.64 -4.82
N SER A 36 9.83 -2.23 -3.99
CA SER A 36 10.01 -2.73 -2.63
C SER A 36 8.86 -2.33 -1.69
N GLY A 37 8.40 -1.08 -1.75
CA GLY A 37 7.28 -0.57 -0.94
C GLY A 37 5.97 -1.30 -1.26
N ARG A 38 5.70 -1.56 -2.55
CA ARG A 38 4.54 -2.35 -2.95
C ARG A 38 4.59 -3.78 -2.42
N GLN A 39 5.74 -4.42 -2.50
CA GLN A 39 5.92 -5.77 -1.98
C GLN A 39 5.78 -5.80 -0.45
N ALA A 40 6.33 -4.81 0.26
CA ALA A 40 6.18 -4.68 1.71
C ALA A 40 4.72 -4.45 2.14
N ALA A 41 3.89 -3.88 1.26
CA ALA A 41 2.44 -3.76 1.44
C ALA A 41 1.64 -4.99 0.96
N GLY A 42 2.30 -6.10 0.64
CA GLY A 42 1.65 -7.37 0.28
C GLY A 42 1.39 -7.59 -1.21
N ALA A 43 1.86 -6.71 -2.09
CA ALA A 43 1.79 -6.95 -3.53
C ALA A 43 2.75 -8.08 -3.97
N LEU A 44 2.36 -8.86 -4.98
CA LEU A 44 3.27 -9.79 -5.65
C LEU A 44 4.34 -8.99 -6.41
N GLY A 45 5.59 -9.11 -6.00
CA GLY A 45 6.71 -8.34 -6.53
C GLY A 45 8.04 -8.72 -5.88
N GLN A 46 9.11 -8.01 -6.22
CA GLN A 46 10.45 -8.23 -5.66
C GLN A 46 10.91 -7.01 -4.86
N PHE A 47 11.45 -7.27 -3.67
CA PHE A 47 12.25 -6.32 -2.93
C PHE A 47 13.51 -6.01 -3.73
N ARG A 48 13.80 -4.74 -3.97
CA ARG A 48 14.99 -4.29 -4.71
C ARG A 48 15.62 -3.13 -3.98
N LYS A 49 16.70 -3.41 -3.25
CA LYS A 49 17.58 -2.40 -2.65
C LYS A 49 19.02 -2.74 -3.02
N ASN A 50 19.63 -1.95 -3.91
CA ASN A 50 21.06 -2.08 -4.18
C ASN A 50 21.83 -1.46 -3.01
N VAL A 51 22.19 -2.27 -2.02
CA VAL A 51 22.81 -1.81 -0.76
C VAL A 51 24.11 -1.01 -1.02
N PRO A 52 25.05 -1.47 -1.86
CA PRO A 52 26.24 -0.68 -2.17
C PRO A 52 25.94 0.71 -2.73
N ARG A 53 24.98 0.82 -3.66
CA ARG A 53 24.56 2.13 -4.21
C ARG A 53 23.80 2.96 -3.19
N TYR A 54 22.96 2.35 -2.37
CA TYR A 54 22.23 3.05 -1.30
C TYR A 54 23.19 3.68 -0.29
N MET A 55 24.34 3.06 -0.02
CA MET A 55 25.34 3.61 0.89
C MET A 55 26.27 4.64 0.24
N SER A 56 26.53 4.54 -1.06
CA SER A 56 27.52 5.38 -1.76
C SER A 56 26.94 6.49 -2.63
N GLN A 57 25.66 6.43 -3.00
CA GLN A 57 25.00 7.38 -3.89
C GLN A 57 23.79 8.02 -3.19
N PRO A 58 23.92 9.25 -2.66
CA PRO A 58 22.86 9.93 -1.92
C PRO A 58 21.55 10.04 -2.70
N LEU A 59 21.61 10.42 -3.99
CA LEU A 59 20.42 10.56 -4.84
C LEU A 59 19.67 9.23 -5.03
N TYR A 60 20.39 8.12 -5.20
CA TYR A 60 19.77 6.80 -5.26
C TYR A 60 19.09 6.44 -3.93
N ALA A 61 19.73 6.75 -2.81
CA ALA A 61 19.19 6.46 -1.48
C ALA A 61 17.92 7.29 -1.21
N GLU A 62 17.93 8.58 -1.57
CA GLU A 62 16.80 9.49 -1.47
C GLU A 62 15.63 9.00 -2.31
N GLY A 63 15.85 8.77 -3.61
CA GLY A 63 14.84 8.23 -4.49
C GLY A 63 14.28 6.91 -3.97
N TRP A 64 15.14 5.99 -3.50
CA TRP A 64 14.69 4.71 -2.94
C TRP A 64 13.77 4.89 -1.73
N ASN A 65 14.10 5.80 -0.81
CA ASN A 65 13.27 6.07 0.36
C ASN A 65 11.92 6.68 -0.04
N ASP A 66 11.91 7.64 -0.98
CA ASP A 66 10.70 8.29 -1.47
C ASP A 66 9.77 7.31 -2.17
N GLY A 67 10.31 6.57 -3.14
CA GLY A 67 9.54 5.55 -3.86
C GLY A 67 8.98 4.48 -2.94
N TYR A 68 9.78 4.02 -1.95
CA TYR A 68 9.32 3.05 -0.96
C TYR A 68 8.12 3.56 -0.18
N ARG A 69 8.22 4.75 0.43
CA ARG A 69 7.12 5.34 1.21
C ARG A 69 5.87 5.55 0.38
N GLN A 70 6.02 6.15 -0.80
CA GLN A 70 4.88 6.47 -1.66
C GLN A 70 4.13 5.21 -2.08
N CYS A 71 4.83 4.22 -2.62
CA CYS A 71 4.15 3.05 -3.15
C CYS A 71 3.72 2.04 -2.08
N GLN A 72 4.35 2.06 -0.88
CA GLN A 72 3.83 1.33 0.27
C GLN A 72 2.46 1.91 0.68
N ALA A 73 2.36 3.23 0.83
CA ALA A 73 1.11 3.91 1.18
C ALA A 73 0.03 3.66 0.11
N MET A 74 0.35 3.86 -1.18
CA MET A 74 -0.59 3.61 -2.27
C MET A 74 -1.12 2.18 -2.25
N GLN A 75 -0.28 1.16 -2.03
CA GLN A 75 -0.77 -0.23 -1.99
C GLN A 75 -1.61 -0.53 -0.76
N MET A 76 -1.30 0.06 0.39
CA MET A 76 -2.15 -0.04 1.58
C MET A 76 -3.51 0.60 1.36
N GLU A 77 -3.56 1.74 0.66
CA GLU A 77 -4.80 2.41 0.25
C GLU A 77 -5.57 1.59 -0.80
N THR A 78 -4.86 1.00 -1.77
CA THR A 78 -5.43 0.16 -2.84
C THR A 78 -5.87 -1.23 -2.35
N GLY A 79 -5.46 -1.64 -1.15
CA GLY A 79 -5.93 -2.85 -0.45
C GLY A 79 -7.47 -2.93 -0.33
N GLY A 80 -8.17 -1.81 -0.57
CA GLY A 80 -9.52 -1.78 -1.12
C GLY A 80 -10.58 -2.52 -0.28
N LEU A 81 -11.65 -2.93 -0.94
CA LEU A 81 -12.80 -3.60 -0.33
C LEU A 81 -12.42 -4.80 0.54
N THR A 82 -11.32 -5.49 0.26
CA THR A 82 -10.87 -6.67 1.02
C THR A 82 -10.43 -6.29 2.43
N ALA A 83 -9.57 -5.28 2.57
CA ALA A 83 -9.15 -4.77 3.88
C ALA A 83 -10.31 -4.08 4.63
N TRP A 84 -11.18 -3.38 3.91
CA TRP A 84 -12.39 -2.82 4.51
C TRP A 84 -13.36 -3.92 5.01
N ARG A 85 -13.55 -4.97 4.23
CA ARG A 85 -14.45 -6.10 4.53
C ARG A 85 -13.92 -6.96 5.67
N SER A 86 -12.62 -7.20 5.77
CA SER A 86 -12.03 -7.89 6.93
C SER A 86 -12.27 -7.11 8.23
N ASN A 87 -11.99 -5.80 8.22
CA ASN A 87 -12.25 -4.93 9.36
C ASN A 87 -13.75 -4.85 9.73
N ALA A 88 -14.65 -4.89 8.73
CA ALA A 88 -16.08 -4.92 8.97
C ALA A 88 -16.54 -6.25 9.61
N LEU A 89 -16.04 -7.39 9.11
CA LEU A 89 -16.33 -8.71 9.66
C LEU A 89 -15.80 -8.88 11.09
N GLU A 90 -14.60 -8.36 11.40
CA GLU A 90 -14.07 -8.35 12.77
C GLU A 90 -14.94 -7.54 13.72
N ARG A 91 -15.37 -6.34 13.32
CA ARG A 91 -16.29 -5.52 14.14
C ARG A 91 -17.62 -6.21 14.40
N ASP A 92 -18.14 -6.96 13.44
CA ASP A 92 -19.41 -7.66 13.59
C ASP A 92 -19.29 -8.81 14.60
N ARG A 93 -18.24 -9.63 14.46
CA ARG A 93 -17.90 -10.67 15.46
C ARG A 93 -17.72 -10.12 16.86
N ASP A 94 -17.07 -8.97 17.01
CA ASP A 94 -16.88 -8.32 18.31
C ASP A 94 -18.20 -7.88 18.94
N ARG A 95 -19.17 -7.40 18.14
CA ARG A 95 -20.51 -7.07 18.63
C ARG A 95 -21.27 -8.30 19.07
N ASP A 96 -21.20 -9.38 18.28
CA ASP A 96 -21.88 -10.64 18.60
C ASP A 96 -21.36 -11.21 19.91
N TRP A 97 -20.03 -11.25 20.07
CA TRP A 97 -19.40 -11.66 21.32
C TRP A 97 -19.89 -10.83 22.51
N ARG A 98 -19.91 -9.49 22.40
CA ARG A 98 -20.39 -8.60 23.47
C ARG A 98 -21.85 -8.89 23.84
N ARG A 99 -22.72 -9.07 22.84
CA ARG A 99 -24.13 -9.42 23.08
C ARG A 99 -24.26 -10.74 23.86
N HIS A 100 -23.50 -11.76 23.48
CA HIS A 100 -23.50 -13.04 24.19
C HIS A 100 -23.02 -12.90 25.63
N VAL A 101 -21.94 -12.14 25.87
CA VAL A 101 -21.42 -11.88 27.21
C VAL A 101 -22.44 -11.13 28.06
N ASP A 102 -23.09 -10.11 27.52
CA ASP A 102 -24.07 -9.32 28.26
C ASP A 102 -25.33 -10.13 28.60
N GLN A 103 -25.79 -10.98 27.68
CA GLN A 103 -26.89 -11.92 27.94
C GLN A 103 -26.52 -12.92 29.04
N ALA A 104 -25.31 -13.50 28.99
CA ALA A 104 -24.84 -14.44 30.01
C ALA A 104 -24.76 -13.78 31.39
N LYS A 105 -24.30 -12.52 31.46
CA LYS A 105 -24.29 -11.73 32.70
C LYS A 105 -25.71 -11.49 33.22
N ALA A 106 -26.64 -11.05 32.35
CA ALA A 106 -28.03 -10.81 32.74
C ALA A 106 -28.67 -12.09 33.31
N GLN A 107 -28.47 -13.24 32.66
CA GLN A 107 -28.95 -14.53 33.15
C GLN A 107 -28.36 -14.92 34.50
N ALA A 108 -27.09 -14.56 34.76
CA ALA A 108 -26.44 -14.83 36.04
C ALA A 108 -26.98 -13.94 37.18
N PHE A 109 -27.39 -12.70 36.88
CA PHE A 109 -27.99 -11.79 37.86
C PHE A 109 -29.49 -12.00 38.10
N HIS A 110 -30.16 -12.77 37.24
CA HIS A 110 -31.57 -13.14 37.39
C HIS A 110 -31.78 -14.48 38.15
N ARG A 111 -30.79 -14.91 38.94
CA ARG A 111 -30.88 -16.03 39.90
C ARG A 111 -30.80 -15.49 41.32
#